data_AF-A0A2G9Y3V5-F1
#
_entry.id   AF-A0A2G9Y3V5-F1
#
_cell.length_a   1.000
_cell.length_b   1.000
_cell.length_c   1.000
_cell.angle_alpha   90.00
_cell.angle_beta   90.00
_cell.angle_gamma   90.00
#
_symmetry.space_group_name_H-M   'P 1'
#
loop_
_entity.id
_entity.type
_entity.pdbx_description
1 polymer ?
#
loop_
_entity_poly.entity_id
_entity_poly.type
_entity_poly.pdbx_seq_one_letter_code
_entity_poly.pdbx_strand_id
1 'polypeptide(L)' 'KYHRYLTNVVDVDNRAVIWNEKGRKSEVLDRYYVGIVEQACEEIESVALDGIVGY' A
#
# COMPACT_ATOMS: atom_id res chain seq x y z
N LYS A 1 -14.12 -1.11 -20.88
CA LYS A 1 -13.40 -0.04 -20.12
C LYS A 1 -12.32 -0.70 -19.28
N TYR A 2 -11.06 -0.69 -19.74
CA TYR A 2 -9.94 -1.26 -18.97
C TYR A 2 -9.29 -0.13 -18.17
N HIS A 3 -9.84 0.16 -17.00
CA HIS A 3 -9.14 1.04 -16.07
C HIS A 3 -7.91 0.29 -15.56
N ARG A 4 -6.73 0.87 -15.77
CA ARG A 4 -5.47 0.38 -15.20
C ARG A 4 -5.35 1.03 -13.83
N TYR A 5 -5.25 0.20 -12.80
CA TYR A 5 -5.10 0.65 -11.43
C TYR A 5 -3.68 0.42 -10.94
N LEU A 6 -3.26 1.27 -10.01
CA LEU A 6 -1.97 1.28 -9.38
C LEU A 6 -2.19 1.53 -7.90
N THR A 7 -1.59 0.70 -7.05
CA THR A 7 -1.53 0.94 -5.61
C THR A 7 -0.18 1.57 -5.32
N ASN A 8 -0.20 2.72 -4.66
CA ASN A 8 0.99 3.39 -4.15
C ASN A 8 0.94 3.33 -2.62
N VAL A 9 2.08 3.07 -1.99
CA VAL A 9 2.28 3.36 -0.57
C VAL A 9 3.22 4.54 -0.46
N VAL A 10 2.79 5.53 0.31
CA VAL A 10 3.49 6.78 0.50
C VAL A 10 3.84 6.89 1.97
N ASP A 11 5.13 7.11 2.24
CA ASP A 11 5.60 7.57 3.53
C ASP A 11 5.31 9.07 3.63
N VAL A 12 4.44 9.42 4.58
CA VAL A 12 3.96 10.81 4.75
C VAL A 12 5.04 11.69 5.37
N ASP A 13 5.87 11.15 6.26
CA ASP A 13 6.92 11.88 6.94
C ASP A 13 8.06 12.22 5.99
N ASN A 14 8.49 11.22 5.21
CA ASN A 14 9.54 11.38 4.20
C ASN A 14 9.02 11.93 2.87
N ARG A 15 7.69 12.09 2.72
CA ARG A 15 7.01 12.56 1.50
C ARG A 15 7.43 11.79 0.25
N ALA A 16 7.56 10.48 0.39
CA ALA A 16 8.14 9.61 -0.62
C ALA A 16 7.23 8.43 -0.96
N VAL A 17 7.15 8.07 -2.24
CA VAL A 17 6.53 6.79 -2.65
C VAL A 17 7.52 5.69 -2.31
N ILE A 18 7.19 4.88 -1.32
CA ILE A 18 8.04 3.77 -0.86
C ILE A 18 7.67 2.44 -1.52
N TRP A 19 6.50 2.37 -2.15
CA TRP A 19 6.06 1.20 -2.88
C TRP A 19 5.07 1.52 -3.99
N ASN A 20 5.15 0.77 -5.09
CA ASN A 20 4.32 0.93 -6.27
C ASN A 20 4.06 -0.43 -6.93
N GLU A 21 2.79 -0.82 -7.05
CA GLU A 21 2.44 -2.06 -7.76
C GLU A 21 1.11 -1.94 -8.53
N LYS A 22 1.00 -2.73 -9.61
CA LYS A 22 -0.19 -2.77 -10.46
C LYS A 22 -1.35 -3.48 -9.76
N GLY A 23 -2.52 -2.84 -9.76
CA GLY A 23 -3.76 -3.36 -9.20
C GLY A 23 -4.36 -2.42 -8.15
N ARG A 24 -5.48 -2.84 -7.53
CA ARG A 24 -6.15 -2.12 -6.42
C ARG A 24 -6.92 -3.04 -5.47
N LYS A 25 -6.70 -4.35 -5.58
CA LYS A 25 -7.34 -5.35 -4.71
C LYS A 25 -6.56 -5.44 -3.41
N SER A 26 -7.19 -5.90 -2.34
CA SER A 26 -6.54 -6.22 -1.06
C SER A 26 -5.28 -7.07 -1.23
N GLU A 27 -5.32 -8.09 -2.10
CA GLU A 27 -4.16 -8.95 -2.43
C GLU A 27 -2.88 -8.18 -2.81
N VAL A 28 -3.02 -6.99 -3.40
CA VAL A 28 -1.88 -6.13 -3.76
C VAL A 28 -1.31 -5.48 -2.50
N LEU A 29 -2.16 -5.01 -1.60
CA LEU A 29 -1.71 -4.44 -0.32
C LEU A 29 -1.17 -5.51 0.63
N ASP A 30 -1.72 -6.72 0.63
CA ASP A 30 -1.21 -7.85 1.41
C ASP A 30 0.26 -8.14 1.05
N ARG A 31 0.62 -8.05 -0.24
CA ARG A 31 2.02 -8.21 -0.68
C ARG A 31 2.94 -7.13 -0.13
N TYR A 32 2.44 -5.91 0.01
CA TYR A 32 3.22 -4.84 0.63
C TYR A 32 3.49 -5.18 2.10
N TYR A 33 2.47 -5.55 2.86
CA TYR A 33 2.62 -5.90 4.28
C TYR A 33 3.47 -7.15 4.51
N VAL A 34 3.38 -8.16 3.64
CA VAL A 34 4.25 -9.35 3.69
C VAL A 34 5.70 -9.01 3.28
N GLY A 35 5.89 -8.02 2.42
CA GLY A 35 7.20 -7.62 1.90
C GLY A 35 8.01 -6.75 2.86
N ILE A 36 7.34 -6.05 3.78
CA ILE A 36 8.01 -5.33 4.88
C ILE A 36 8.24 -6.28 6.06
N VAL A 37 9.33 -6.07 6.80
CA VAL A 37 9.63 -6.89 7.98
C VAL A 37 8.63 -6.58 9.11
N GLU A 38 8.41 -7.54 10.01
CA GLU A 38 7.45 -7.42 11.12
C GLU A 38 7.70 -6.14 11.96
N GLN A 39 8.97 -5.79 12.21
CA GLN A 39 9.33 -4.57 12.91
C GLN A 39 8.85 -3.30 12.18
N ALA A 40 8.89 -3.29 10.85
CA ALA A 40 8.43 -2.15 10.07
C ALA A 40 6.89 -2.04 10.09
N CYS A 41 6.17 -3.15 10.25
CA CYS A 41 4.73 -3.12 10.50
C CYS A 41 4.39 -2.51 11.87
N GLU A 42 5.17 -2.83 12.91
CA GLU A 42 4.96 -2.29 14.26
C GLU A 42 5.20 -0.77 14.34
N GLU A 43 6.06 -0.23 13.48
CA GLU A 43 6.33 1.21 13.38
C GLU A 43 5.21 1.99 12.66
N ILE A 44 4.25 1.32 12.02
CA ILE A 44 3.12 2.00 11.35
C ILE A 44 2.13 2.50 12.39
N GLU A 45 2.16 3.82 12.65
CA GLU A 45 1.25 4.45 13.61
C GLU A 45 -0.19 4.56 13.08
N SER A 46 -0.34 4.85 11.77
CA SER A 46 -1.64 5.01 11.14
C SER A 46 -1.59 4.77 9.63
N VAL A 47 -2.74 4.39 9.07
CA VAL A 47 -2.90 4.17 7.62
C VAL A 47 -4.20 4.82 7.16
N ALA A 48 -4.11 5.60 6.08
CA ALA A 48 -5.27 6.10 5.35
C ALA A 48 -5.32 5.40 3.98
N LEU A 49 -6.48 4.85 3.62
CA LEU A 49 -6.69 4.12 2.37
C LEU A 49 -7.81 4.76 1.56
N ASP A 50 -7.58 4.94 0.26
CA ASP A 50 -8.58 5.40 -0.70
C ASP A 50 -8.59 4.51 -1.95
N GLY A 51 -9.76 4.33 -2.56
CA GLY A 51 -9.93 3.63 -3.84
C GLY A 51 -9.64 2.12 -3.83
N ILE A 52 -9.28 1.53 -2.69
CA ILE A 52 -9.10 0.09 -2.52
C ILE A 52 -10.46 -0.63 -2.53
N VAL A 53 -10.49 -1.82 -3.11
CA VAL A 53 -11.67 -2.68 -3.16
C VAL A 53 -11.44 -3.94 -2.33
N GLY A 54 -12.31 -4.17 -1.35
CA GLY A 54 -12.33 -5.41 -0.55
C GLY A 54 -11.32 -5.44 0.60
N TYR A 55 -11.05 -4.29 1.22
CA TYR A 55 -10.29 -4.18 2.47
C TYR A 55 -11.17 -4.50 3.68
#